data_AF-A0A7V6M1M6-F1
#
_entry.id   AF-A0A7V6M1M6-F1
#
_cell.length_a   1.000
_cell.length_b   1.000
_cell.length_c   1.000
_cell.angle_alpha   90.00
_cell.angle_beta   90.00
_cell.angle_gamma   90.00
#
_symmetry.space_group_name_H-M   'P 1'
#
loop_
_entity.id
_entity.type
_entity.pdbx_description
1 polymer ?
#
loop_
_entity_poly.entity_id
_entity_poly.type
_entity_poly.pdbx_seq_one_letter_code
_entity_poly.pdbx_strand_id
1 'polypeptide(L)'
;MKIFKEIREFFWPLLENDDIPNQNDKDTMLDKDDITVASSHLKETLEYAINCYEAESERRKTVESKSALFIGTISVVTSIIIGTTSVLVKISDFNITITFLVFLLFILTLYMTRSVWFSIKALERKNYHSISIDDFFINDTSDDYFKKLIAEITNKTKKNSHTINSIVDNMTMAQKYFKRAIIVVSIYAFSILLHCISKTCANFEGCLKKTIETINTITISGLNILLLYFISFTAIILSIIAMKKK
;
A
#
# COMPACT_ATOMS: atom_id res chain seq x y z
N MET A 1 27.31 4.62 13.68
CA MET A 1 26.93 4.50 12.25
C MET A 1 25.70 3.61 12.00
N LYS A 2 25.52 2.44 12.64
CA LYS A 2 24.34 1.58 12.43
C LYS A 2 22.99 2.23 12.78
N ILE A 3 22.89 2.89 13.93
CA ILE A 3 21.65 3.55 14.38
C ILE A 3 21.19 4.64 13.40
N PHE A 4 22.11 5.43 12.86
CA PHE A 4 21.78 6.45 11.86
C PHE A 4 21.29 5.83 10.54
N LYS A 5 21.89 4.70 10.12
CA LYS A 5 21.43 3.92 8.97
C LYS A 5 20.02 3.35 9.23
N GLU A 6 19.75 2.81 10.41
CA GLU A 6 18.43 2.29 10.78
C GLU A 6 17.35 3.38 10.83
N ILE A 7 17.64 4.54 11.41
CA ILE A 7 16.73 5.69 11.44
C ILE A 7 16.46 6.18 10.01
N ARG A 8 17.52 6.31 9.19
CA ARG A 8 17.38 6.66 7.78
C ARG A 8 16.52 5.64 7.05
N GLU A 9 16.80 4.35 7.16
CA GLU A 9 16.02 3.29 6.51
C GLU A 9 14.56 3.29 6.98
N PHE A 10 14.30 3.64 8.24
CA PHE A 10 12.94 3.75 8.75
C PHE A 10 12.13 4.85 8.04
N PHE A 11 12.68 6.05 7.89
CA PHE A 11 11.97 7.17 7.22
C PHE A 11 12.14 7.17 5.70
N TRP A 12 13.31 6.81 5.21
CA TRP A 12 13.74 6.95 3.83
C TRP A 12 14.59 5.76 3.38
N PRO A 13 13.94 4.63 3.03
CA PRO A 13 14.66 3.46 2.55
C PRO A 13 15.36 3.81 1.24
N LEU A 14 16.66 3.52 1.19
CA LEU A 14 17.44 3.69 -0.02
C LEU A 14 17.62 2.34 -0.69
N LEU A 15 17.61 2.36 -2.02
CA LEU A 15 18.15 1.24 -2.76
C LEU A 15 19.66 1.34 -2.61
N GLU A 16 20.21 0.51 -1.74
CA GLU A 16 21.66 0.31 -1.70
C GLU A 16 22.01 -0.39 -3.01
N ASN A 17 22.90 0.22 -3.79
CA ASN A 17 23.52 -0.48 -4.89
C ASN A 17 24.52 -1.43 -4.23
N ASP A 18 24.01 -2.52 -3.66
CA ASP A 18 24.84 -3.64 -3.25
C ASP A 18 25.47 -4.14 -4.55
N ASP A 19 26.73 -3.77 -4.72
CA ASP A 19 27.64 -4.16 -5.79
C ASP A 19 26.99 -4.21 -7.17
N ILE A 20 27.08 -3.11 -7.92
CA ILE A 20 27.24 -3.23 -9.37
C ILE A 20 28.35 -4.28 -9.50
N PRO A 21 28.10 -5.49 -10.03
CA PRO A 21 29.16 -6.46 -10.21
C PRO A 21 30.23 -5.68 -10.93
N ASN A 22 31.44 -5.60 -10.35
CA ASN A 22 32.55 -4.91 -10.97
C ASN A 22 32.49 -5.28 -12.45
N GLN A 23 32.61 -4.33 -13.38
CA GLN A 23 32.66 -4.65 -14.82
C GLN A 23 33.72 -5.72 -15.19
N ASN A 24 34.53 -6.11 -14.22
CA ASN A 24 35.52 -7.18 -14.23
C ASN A 24 34.95 -8.60 -13.93
N ASP A 25 33.77 -8.73 -13.33
CA ASP A 25 32.96 -9.95 -13.42
C ASP A 25 32.32 -9.94 -14.81
N LYS A 26 33.15 -10.20 -15.83
CA LYS A 26 32.63 -10.75 -17.07
C LYS A 26 31.89 -12.00 -16.66
N ASP A 27 30.55 -11.94 -16.66
CA ASP A 27 29.69 -13.11 -16.67
C ASP A 27 30.31 -14.09 -17.65
N THR A 28 31.04 -15.08 -17.12
CA THR A 28 31.71 -16.06 -17.96
C THR A 28 30.55 -16.77 -18.64
N MET A 29 30.39 -16.46 -19.93
CA MET A 29 29.32 -17.05 -20.70
C MET A 29 29.65 -18.53 -20.77
N LEU A 30 28.71 -19.36 -20.36
CA LEU A 30 28.88 -20.79 -20.45
C LEU A 30 29.10 -21.15 -21.92
N ASP A 31 30.14 -21.90 -22.20
CA ASP A 31 30.31 -22.60 -23.46
C ASP A 31 29.82 -24.06 -23.32
N LYS A 32 29.71 -24.78 -24.43
CA LYS A 32 29.34 -26.20 -24.44
C LYS A 32 30.28 -27.06 -23.57
N ASP A 33 31.54 -26.66 -23.47
CA ASP A 33 32.58 -27.38 -22.74
C ASP A 33 32.43 -27.22 -21.21
N ASP A 34 31.73 -26.18 -20.76
CA ASP A 34 31.39 -25.97 -19.35
C ASP A 34 30.25 -26.89 -18.88
N ILE A 35 29.52 -27.51 -19.81
CA ILE A 35 28.41 -28.42 -19.51
C ILE A 35 28.95 -29.83 -19.23
N THR A 36 29.19 -30.13 -17.96
CA THR A 36 29.72 -31.42 -17.47
C THR A 36 28.65 -32.51 -17.25
N VAL A 37 27.41 -32.27 -17.70
CA VAL A 37 26.30 -33.21 -17.51
C VAL A 37 26.48 -34.45 -18.40
N ALA A 38 26.16 -35.64 -17.87
CA ALA A 38 26.20 -36.89 -18.62
C ALA A 38 25.17 -36.89 -19.77
N SER A 39 25.52 -37.52 -20.90
CA SER A 39 24.69 -37.55 -22.12
C SER A 39 23.26 -38.02 -21.88
N SER A 40 23.05 -38.96 -20.95
CA SER A 40 21.71 -39.48 -20.60
C SER A 40 20.78 -38.42 -20.00
N HIS A 41 21.32 -37.37 -19.38
CA HIS A 41 20.55 -36.31 -18.72
C HIS A 41 20.52 -35.00 -19.50
N LEU A 42 21.11 -34.92 -20.71
CA LEU A 42 21.16 -33.69 -21.49
C LEU A 42 19.76 -33.17 -21.86
N LYS A 43 18.85 -34.06 -22.26
CA LYS A 43 17.47 -33.67 -22.60
C LYS A 43 16.71 -33.14 -21.39
N GLU A 44 16.85 -33.80 -20.24
CA GLU A 44 16.24 -33.37 -18.97
C GLU A 44 16.82 -32.02 -18.51
N THR A 45 18.13 -31.83 -18.70
CA THR A 45 18.81 -30.57 -18.37
C THR A 45 18.35 -29.43 -19.26
N LEU A 46 18.14 -29.67 -20.55
CA LEU A 46 17.54 -28.69 -21.45
C LEU A 46 16.14 -28.29 -20.99
N GLU A 47 15.31 -29.26 -20.58
CA GLU A 47 13.99 -28.98 -20.02
C GLU A 47 14.07 -28.10 -18.76
N TYR A 48 15.00 -28.39 -17.84
CA TYR A 48 15.24 -27.51 -16.69
C TYR A 48 15.68 -26.10 -17.09
N ALA A 49 16.57 -25.97 -18.09
CA ALA A 49 17.04 -24.66 -18.56
C ALA A 49 15.88 -23.82 -19.15
N ILE A 50 15.01 -24.44 -19.94
CA ILE A 50 13.79 -23.80 -20.47
C ILE A 50 12.85 -23.41 -19.32
N ASN A 51 12.59 -24.33 -18.39
CA ASN A 51 11.73 -24.05 -17.24
C ASN A 51 12.26 -22.89 -16.38
N CYS A 52 13.57 -22.80 -16.17
CA CYS A 52 14.18 -21.66 -15.48
C CYS A 52 13.99 -20.34 -16.23
N TYR A 53 14.18 -20.34 -17.55
CA TYR A 53 13.94 -19.17 -18.39
C TYR A 53 12.48 -18.72 -18.33
N GLU A 54 11.53 -19.65 -18.42
CA GLU A 54 10.10 -19.37 -18.32
C GLU A 54 9.72 -18.83 -16.95
N ALA A 55 10.24 -19.43 -15.87
CA ALA A 55 10.01 -18.97 -14.50
C ALA A 55 10.49 -17.53 -14.29
N GLU A 56 11.67 -17.16 -14.82
CA GLU A 56 12.17 -15.78 -14.76
C GLU A 56 11.30 -14.81 -15.59
N SER A 57 10.88 -15.22 -16.79
CA SER A 57 9.95 -14.43 -17.62
C SER A 57 8.61 -14.19 -16.92
N GLU A 58 8.09 -15.21 -16.23
CA GLU A 58 6.85 -15.12 -15.46
C GLU A 58 7.00 -14.28 -14.18
N ARG A 59 8.14 -14.42 -13.49
CA ARG A 59 8.51 -13.56 -12.36
C ARG A 59 8.49 -12.08 -12.76
N ARG A 60 9.09 -11.74 -13.92
CA ARG A 60 9.04 -10.38 -14.48
C ARG A 60 7.60 -9.90 -14.69
N LYS A 61 6.79 -10.64 -15.44
CA LYS A 61 5.39 -10.26 -15.72
C LYS A 61 4.60 -10.05 -14.44
N THR A 62 4.82 -10.92 -13.45
CA THR A 62 4.19 -10.82 -12.13
C THR A 62 4.57 -9.51 -11.43
N VAL A 63 5.85 -9.12 -11.47
CA VAL A 63 6.33 -7.88 -10.84
C VAL A 63 5.81 -6.64 -11.57
N GLU A 64 5.80 -6.65 -12.91
CA GLU A 64 5.22 -5.58 -13.72
C GLU A 64 3.72 -5.43 -13.42
N SER A 65 2.97 -6.54 -13.40
CA SER A 65 1.54 -6.55 -13.06
C SER A 65 1.28 -5.99 -11.65
N LYS A 66 2.07 -6.43 -10.65
CA LYS A 66 1.99 -5.89 -9.28
C LYS A 66 2.30 -4.38 -9.25
N SER A 67 3.25 -3.91 -10.03
CA SER A 67 3.62 -2.49 -10.13
C SER A 67 2.47 -1.65 -10.70
N ALA A 68 1.83 -2.13 -11.77
CA ALA A 68 0.67 -1.47 -12.37
C ALA A 68 -0.52 -1.41 -11.39
N LEU A 69 -0.81 -2.50 -10.68
CA LEU A 69 -1.86 -2.56 -9.65
C LEU A 69 -1.58 -1.56 -8.52
N PHE A 70 -0.31 -1.42 -8.12
CA PHE A 70 0.12 -0.47 -7.10
C PHE A 70 -0.17 0.98 -7.51
N ILE A 71 0.16 1.37 -8.74
CA ILE A 71 -0.13 2.70 -9.28
C ILE A 71 -1.64 2.97 -9.24
N GLY A 72 -2.46 1.99 -9.66
CA GLY A 72 -3.92 2.09 -9.61
C GLY A 72 -4.43 2.28 -8.18
N THR A 73 -3.94 1.48 -7.23
CA THR A 73 -4.33 1.55 -5.82
C THR A 73 -3.97 2.90 -5.20
N ILE A 74 -2.76 3.41 -5.48
CA ILE A 74 -2.30 4.73 -5.01
C ILE A 74 -3.23 5.84 -5.53
N SER A 75 -3.66 5.77 -6.78
CA SER A 75 -4.60 6.73 -7.37
C SER A 75 -5.94 6.76 -6.62
N VAL A 76 -6.51 5.60 -6.32
CA VAL A 76 -7.77 5.48 -5.58
C VAL A 76 -7.64 6.06 -4.17
N VAL A 77 -6.59 5.64 -3.44
CA VAL A 77 -6.34 6.12 -2.06
C VAL A 77 -6.14 7.64 -2.04
N THR A 78 -5.36 8.17 -2.99
CA THR A 78 -5.12 9.62 -3.11
C THR A 78 -6.41 10.38 -3.37
N SER A 79 -7.28 9.87 -4.24
CA SER A 79 -8.57 10.49 -4.56
C SER A 79 -9.50 10.57 -3.35
N ILE A 80 -9.60 9.48 -2.56
CA ILE A 80 -10.39 9.44 -1.34
C ILE A 80 -9.87 10.48 -0.34
N ILE A 81 -8.56 10.52 -0.12
CA ILE A 81 -7.96 11.40 0.88
C ILE A 81 -8.11 12.87 0.48
N ILE A 82 -7.89 13.22 -0.78
CA ILE A 82 -8.13 14.58 -1.29
C ILE A 82 -9.60 14.97 -1.11
N GLY A 83 -10.53 14.07 -1.45
CA GLY A 83 -11.97 14.27 -1.28
C GLY A 83 -12.35 14.56 0.17
N THR A 84 -11.95 13.69 1.10
CA THR A 84 -12.24 13.84 2.54
C THR A 84 -11.60 15.12 3.11
N THR A 85 -10.35 15.42 2.73
CA THR A 85 -9.65 16.63 3.20
C THR A 85 -10.34 17.90 2.71
N SER A 86 -10.76 17.93 1.44
CA SER A 86 -11.45 19.09 0.85
C SER A 86 -12.77 19.39 1.55
N VAL A 87 -13.56 18.36 1.87
CA VAL A 87 -14.80 18.50 2.64
C VAL A 87 -14.51 19.03 4.05
N LEU A 88 -13.49 18.49 4.72
CA LEU A 88 -13.15 18.87 6.08
C LEU A 88 -12.69 20.33 6.20
N VAL A 89 -11.84 20.78 5.27
CA VAL A 89 -11.33 22.16 5.19
C VAL A 89 -12.45 23.15 4.88
N LYS A 90 -13.46 22.78 4.10
CA LYS A 90 -14.62 23.65 3.81
C LYS A 90 -15.56 23.85 4.99
N ILE A 91 -15.70 22.85 5.86
CA ILE A 91 -16.71 22.83 6.94
C ILE A 91 -16.13 23.32 8.28
N SER A 92 -14.81 23.46 8.37
CA SER A 92 -14.13 23.68 9.64
C SER A 92 -13.24 24.92 9.56
N ASP A 93 -13.31 25.76 10.59
CA ASP A 93 -12.41 26.91 10.71
C ASP A 93 -10.97 26.44 10.90
N PHE A 94 -10.02 27.19 10.32
CA PHE A 94 -8.60 26.88 10.42
C PHE A 94 -8.14 26.84 11.89
N ASN A 95 -7.97 25.61 12.38
CA ASN A 95 -7.48 25.31 13.72
C ASN A 95 -6.22 24.44 13.62
N ILE A 96 -5.46 24.34 14.71
CA ILE A 96 -4.20 23.59 14.79
C ILE A 96 -4.36 22.13 14.35
N THR A 97 -5.51 21.51 14.59
CA THR A 97 -5.84 20.16 14.11
C THR A 97 -5.90 20.08 12.59
N ILE A 98 -6.48 21.07 11.92
CA ILE A 98 -6.54 21.12 10.44
C ILE A 98 -5.15 21.36 9.88
N THR A 99 -4.38 22.27 10.48
CA THR A 99 -2.98 22.49 10.10
C THR A 99 -2.15 21.20 10.21
N PHE A 100 -2.35 20.43 11.28
CA PHE A 100 -1.71 19.13 11.46
C PHE A 100 -2.15 18.10 10.41
N LEU A 101 -3.44 18.06 10.05
CA LEU A 101 -3.95 17.19 8.99
C LEU A 101 -3.37 17.55 7.61
N VAL A 102 -3.24 18.85 7.30
CA VAL A 102 -2.59 19.32 6.07
C VAL A 102 -1.10 18.93 6.06
N PHE A 103 -0.42 19.02 7.21
CA PHE A 103 0.95 18.56 7.35
C PHE A 103 1.08 17.04 7.11
N LEU A 104 0.19 16.22 7.67
CA LEU A 104 0.15 14.79 7.39
C LEU A 104 -0.11 14.48 5.91
N LEU A 105 -0.98 15.26 5.24
CA LEU A 105 -1.24 15.14 3.81
C LEU A 105 0.02 15.42 2.98
N PHE A 106 0.81 16.41 3.38
CA PHE A 106 2.09 16.72 2.73
C PHE A 106 3.07 15.54 2.85
N ILE A 107 3.26 15.00 4.05
CA ILE A 107 4.12 13.82 4.27
C ILE A 107 3.62 12.61 3.48
N LEU A 108 2.30 12.38 3.48
CA LEU A 108 1.69 11.30 2.71
C LEU A 108 1.97 11.47 1.21
N THR A 109 1.84 12.68 0.68
CA THR A 109 2.10 12.98 -0.73
C THR A 109 3.54 12.64 -1.10
N LEU A 110 4.52 12.99 -0.25
CA LEU A 110 5.92 12.62 -0.48
C LEU A 110 6.12 11.11 -0.59
N TYR A 111 5.53 10.33 0.34
CA TYR A 111 5.63 8.87 0.30
C TYR A 111 4.91 8.25 -0.91
N MET A 112 3.73 8.75 -1.25
CA MET A 112 2.97 8.26 -2.39
C MET A 112 3.68 8.57 -3.71
N THR A 113 4.22 9.79 -3.88
CA THR A 113 5.01 10.15 -5.07
C THR A 113 6.25 9.28 -5.20
N ARG A 114 6.97 9.02 -4.10
CA ARG A 114 8.13 8.11 -4.13
C ARG A 114 7.74 6.69 -4.47
N SER A 115 6.63 6.19 -3.92
CA SER A 115 6.11 4.87 -4.28
C SER A 115 5.79 4.77 -5.77
N VAL A 116 5.07 5.75 -6.31
CA VAL A 116 4.73 5.81 -7.75
C VAL A 116 5.99 5.89 -8.60
N TRP A 117 6.96 6.71 -8.22
CA TRP A 117 8.23 6.84 -8.93
C TRP A 117 8.93 5.48 -9.09
N PHE A 118 9.03 4.71 -8.01
CA PHE A 118 9.64 3.38 -8.04
C PHE A 118 8.79 2.35 -8.80
N SER A 119 7.46 2.42 -8.70
CA SER A 119 6.57 1.56 -9.51
C SER A 119 6.69 1.87 -11.01
N ILE A 120 6.83 3.13 -11.40
CA ILE A 120 7.08 3.52 -12.80
C ILE A 120 8.44 2.97 -13.26
N LYS A 121 9.49 3.09 -12.43
CA LYS A 121 10.80 2.51 -12.75
C LYS A 121 10.77 0.99 -12.96
N ALA A 122 9.93 0.29 -12.20
CA ALA A 122 9.72 -1.16 -12.38
C ALA A 122 8.99 -1.49 -13.70
N LEU A 123 8.22 -0.55 -14.27
CA LEU A 123 7.50 -0.69 -15.53
C LEU A 123 8.25 -0.12 -16.74
N GLU A 124 9.38 0.57 -16.52
CA GLU A 124 10.17 1.12 -17.61
C GLU A 124 10.62 0.01 -18.56
N ARG A 125 10.52 0.29 -19.87
CA ARG A 125 11.02 -0.64 -20.89
C ARG A 125 12.51 -0.91 -20.66
N LYS A 126 12.85 -2.18 -20.50
CA LYS A 126 14.23 -2.67 -20.48
C LYS A 126 14.47 -3.62 -21.65
N ASN A 127 15.75 -3.82 -21.97
CA ASN A 127 16.16 -4.79 -22.99
C ASN A 127 16.19 -6.20 -22.39
N TYR A 128 15.73 -7.16 -23.17
CA TYR A 128 15.68 -8.57 -22.79
C TYR A 128 16.18 -9.44 -23.95
N HIS A 129 16.81 -10.54 -23.60
CA HIS A 129 17.18 -11.59 -24.53
C HIS A 129 16.09 -12.66 -24.55
N SER A 130 15.43 -12.83 -25.69
CA SER A 130 14.42 -13.88 -25.87
C SER A 130 15.02 -15.14 -26.50
N ILE A 131 14.45 -16.29 -26.15
CA ILE A 131 14.60 -17.50 -26.96
C ILE A 131 13.81 -17.29 -28.27
N SER A 132 14.46 -17.42 -29.41
CA SER A 132 13.85 -17.35 -30.74
C SER A 132 13.93 -18.71 -31.45
N ILE A 133 13.22 -18.83 -32.58
CA ILE A 133 13.23 -20.04 -33.39
C ILE A 133 14.65 -20.33 -33.92
N ASP A 134 15.41 -19.29 -34.25
CA ASP A 134 16.76 -19.40 -34.79
C ASP A 134 17.73 -20.09 -33.83
N ASP A 135 17.49 -19.99 -32.51
CA ASP A 135 18.32 -20.64 -31.48
C ASP A 135 18.26 -22.17 -31.55
N PHE A 136 17.20 -22.73 -32.14
CA PHE A 136 17.04 -24.17 -32.31
C PHE A 136 17.70 -24.69 -33.59
N PHE A 137 18.12 -23.83 -34.51
CA PHE A 137 18.73 -24.22 -35.78
C PHE A 137 20.25 -24.37 -35.66
N ILE A 138 20.68 -25.29 -34.78
CA ILE A 138 22.09 -25.61 -34.56
C ILE A 138 22.47 -26.85 -35.38
N ASN A 139 23.42 -26.70 -36.30
CA ASN A 139 24.00 -27.81 -37.07
C ASN A 139 25.17 -28.44 -36.28
N ASP A 140 24.87 -29.25 -35.27
CA ASP A 140 25.85 -29.99 -34.47
C ASP A 140 25.39 -31.45 -34.23
N THR A 141 26.28 -32.29 -33.68
CA THR A 141 25.96 -33.68 -33.28
C THR A 141 24.94 -33.70 -32.13
N SER A 142 24.24 -34.82 -31.89
CA SER A 142 23.12 -34.87 -30.93
C SER A 142 23.47 -34.31 -29.55
N ASP A 143 24.64 -34.67 -29.01
CA ASP A 143 25.04 -34.29 -27.65
C ASP A 143 25.56 -32.84 -27.60
N ASP A 144 26.40 -32.45 -28.57
CA ASP A 144 26.92 -31.08 -28.68
C ASP A 144 25.80 -30.08 -28.95
N TYR A 145 24.79 -30.47 -29.72
CA TYR A 145 23.57 -29.70 -29.95
C TYR A 145 22.88 -29.36 -28.63
N PHE A 146 22.63 -30.35 -27.77
CA PHE A 146 21.97 -30.11 -26.48
C PHE A 146 22.82 -29.23 -25.57
N LYS A 147 24.13 -29.48 -25.48
CA LYS A 147 25.04 -28.67 -24.64
C LYS A 147 25.08 -27.22 -25.07
N LYS A 148 25.15 -26.96 -26.38
CA LYS A 148 25.18 -25.60 -26.93
C LYS A 148 23.86 -24.86 -26.69
N LEU A 149 22.73 -25.55 -26.88
CA LEU A 149 21.41 -24.97 -26.62
C LEU A 149 21.20 -24.66 -25.13
N ILE A 150 21.62 -25.56 -24.23
CA ILE A 150 21.59 -25.34 -22.77
C ILE A 150 22.43 -24.11 -22.40
N ALA A 151 23.66 -24.03 -22.92
CA ALA A 151 24.56 -22.91 -22.68
C ALA A 151 23.94 -21.58 -23.15
N GLU A 152 23.36 -21.55 -24.35
CA GLU A 152 22.72 -20.36 -24.90
C GLU A 152 21.52 -19.90 -24.07
N ILE A 153 20.58 -20.79 -23.75
CA ILE A 153 19.41 -20.47 -22.92
C ILE A 153 19.84 -19.98 -21.54
N THR A 154 20.81 -20.66 -20.92
CA THR A 154 21.31 -20.28 -19.59
C THR A 154 21.96 -18.91 -19.63
N ASN A 155 22.76 -18.61 -20.65
CA ASN A 155 23.38 -17.31 -20.84
C ASN A 155 22.34 -16.19 -21.05
N LYS A 156 21.26 -16.45 -21.82
CA LYS A 156 20.15 -15.50 -21.97
C LYS A 156 19.42 -15.26 -20.65
N THR A 157 19.14 -16.32 -19.89
CA THR A 157 18.54 -16.24 -18.55
C THR A 157 19.42 -15.44 -17.59
N LYS A 158 20.73 -15.69 -17.57
CA LYS A 158 21.69 -14.96 -16.73
C LYS A 158 21.69 -13.47 -17.04
N LYS A 159 21.81 -13.10 -18.32
CA LYS A 159 21.74 -11.69 -18.75
C LYS A 159 20.43 -11.03 -18.35
N ASN A 160 19.31 -11.72 -18.50
CA ASN A 160 18.01 -11.20 -18.12
C ASN A 160 17.85 -11.06 -16.60
N SER A 161 18.46 -11.95 -15.81
CA SER A 161 18.31 -11.96 -14.35
C SER A 161 18.75 -10.64 -13.71
N HIS A 162 19.82 -10.02 -14.21
CA HIS A 162 20.27 -8.69 -13.75
C HIS A 162 19.19 -7.62 -13.97
N THR A 163 18.62 -7.57 -15.16
CA THR A 163 17.54 -6.64 -15.51
C THR A 163 16.29 -6.91 -14.67
N ILE A 164 15.90 -8.17 -14.51
CA ILE A 164 14.71 -8.56 -13.74
C ILE A 164 14.91 -8.27 -12.26
N ASN A 165 16.09 -8.52 -11.69
CA ASN A 165 16.42 -8.19 -10.31
C ASN A 165 16.28 -6.68 -10.07
N SER A 166 16.83 -5.84 -10.96
CA SER A 166 16.65 -4.39 -10.89
C SER A 166 15.16 -3.99 -10.89
N ILE A 167 14.30 -4.70 -11.62
CA ILE A 167 12.85 -4.43 -11.63
C ILE A 167 12.20 -4.85 -10.31
N VAL A 168 12.55 -6.04 -9.80
CA VAL A 168 12.11 -6.55 -8.49
C VAL A 168 12.51 -5.61 -7.37
N ASP A 169 13.72 -5.07 -7.41
CA ASP A 169 14.27 -4.15 -6.42
C ASP A 169 13.52 -2.81 -6.40
N ASN A 170 13.27 -2.24 -7.59
CA ASN A 170 12.45 -1.04 -7.70
C ASN A 170 11.03 -1.29 -7.17
N MET A 171 10.40 -2.42 -7.49
CA MET A 171 9.08 -2.75 -6.96
C MET A 171 9.09 -2.96 -5.44
N THR A 172 10.15 -3.58 -4.91
CA THR A 172 10.33 -3.75 -3.46
C THR A 172 10.47 -2.40 -2.76
N MET A 173 11.17 -1.45 -3.36
CA MET A 173 11.26 -0.07 -2.86
C MET A 173 9.90 0.63 -2.89
N ALA A 174 9.15 0.50 -3.98
CA ALA A 174 7.78 1.03 -4.05
C ALA A 174 6.92 0.48 -2.89
N GLN A 175 6.96 -0.82 -2.63
CA GLN A 175 6.26 -1.44 -1.49
C GLN A 175 6.72 -0.90 -0.14
N LYS A 176 8.03 -0.68 0.05
CA LYS A 176 8.56 -0.08 1.27
C LYS A 176 7.99 1.32 1.50
N TYR A 177 7.97 2.19 0.49
CA TYR A 177 7.38 3.53 0.60
C TYR A 177 5.87 3.48 0.83
N PHE A 178 5.15 2.60 0.13
CA PHE A 178 3.72 2.44 0.30
C PHE A 178 3.33 1.94 1.70
N LYS A 179 4.08 1.00 2.29
CA LYS A 179 3.87 0.57 3.68
C LYS A 179 3.93 1.74 4.66
N ARG A 180 4.85 2.69 4.45
CA ARG A 180 4.98 3.91 5.27
C ARG A 180 3.81 4.87 5.01
N ALA A 181 3.38 5.00 3.75
CA ALA A 181 2.19 5.76 3.40
C ALA A 181 0.95 5.23 4.14
N ILE A 182 0.75 3.90 4.19
CA ILE A 182 -0.36 3.27 4.94
C ILE A 182 -0.34 3.69 6.41
N ILE A 183 0.82 3.69 7.07
CA ILE A 183 0.94 4.13 8.48
C ILE A 183 0.48 5.59 8.63
N VAL A 184 0.90 6.47 7.71
CA VAL A 184 0.46 7.88 7.71
C VAL A 184 -1.05 7.99 7.48
N VAL A 185 -1.62 7.20 6.56
CA VAL A 185 -3.08 7.15 6.33
C VAL A 185 -3.82 6.70 7.60
N SER A 186 -3.30 5.71 8.33
CA SER A 186 -3.91 5.27 9.60
C SER A 186 -3.91 6.39 10.64
N ILE A 187 -2.80 7.11 10.80
CA ILE A 187 -2.70 8.27 11.72
C ILE A 187 -3.63 9.39 11.27
N TYR A 188 -3.70 9.65 9.97
CA TYR A 188 -4.58 10.65 9.36
C TYR A 188 -6.06 10.35 9.66
N ALA A 189 -6.50 9.12 9.39
CA ALA A 189 -7.87 8.67 9.67
C ALA A 189 -8.21 8.73 11.16
N PHE A 190 -7.28 8.33 12.03
CA PHE A 190 -7.45 8.44 13.48
C PHE A 190 -7.59 9.89 13.94
N SER A 191 -6.79 10.80 13.36
CA SER A 191 -6.86 12.24 13.67
C SER A 191 -8.19 12.85 13.26
N ILE A 192 -8.74 12.46 12.11
CA ILE A 192 -10.10 12.86 11.70
C ILE A 192 -11.14 12.34 12.69
N LEU A 193 -11.06 11.06 13.08
CA LEU A 193 -12.00 10.47 14.03
C LEU A 193 -12.01 11.25 15.35
N LEU A 194 -10.83 11.56 15.89
CA LEU A 194 -10.69 12.33 17.13
C LEU A 194 -11.27 13.74 16.98
N HIS A 195 -11.03 14.40 15.85
CA HIS A 195 -11.62 15.71 15.56
C HIS A 195 -13.15 15.67 15.54
N CYS A 196 -13.73 14.66 14.89
CA CYS A 196 -15.17 14.45 14.85
C CYS A 196 -15.76 14.19 16.24
N ILE A 197 -15.11 13.35 17.07
CA ILE A 197 -15.55 13.09 18.45
C ILE A 197 -15.48 14.36 19.28
N SER A 198 -14.40 15.14 19.17
CA SER A 198 -14.23 16.40 19.91
C SER A 198 -15.31 17.41 19.54
N LYS A 199 -15.61 17.59 18.25
CA LYS A 199 -16.67 18.50 17.79
C LYS A 199 -18.06 18.06 18.26
N THR A 200 -18.34 16.77 18.23
CA THR A 200 -19.61 16.21 18.74
C THR A 200 -19.74 16.37 20.25
N CYS A 201 -18.67 16.13 21.01
CA CYS A 201 -18.66 16.28 22.46
C CYS A 201 -18.82 17.76 22.89
N ALA A 202 -18.13 18.69 22.24
CA ALA A 202 -18.28 20.13 22.49
C ALA A 202 -19.70 20.62 22.19
N ASN A 203 -20.30 20.14 21.10
CA ASN A 203 -21.70 20.45 20.77
C ASN A 203 -22.68 19.87 21.82
N PHE A 204 -22.39 18.69 22.36
CA PHE A 204 -23.21 18.07 23.40
C PHE A 204 -23.13 18.82 24.74
N GLU A 205 -21.93 19.23 25.17
CA GLU A 205 -21.76 20.04 26.37
C GLU A 205 -22.45 21.41 26.23
N GLY A 206 -22.31 22.07 25.08
CA GLY A 206 -23.01 23.32 24.78
C GLY A 206 -24.54 23.16 24.77
N CYS A 207 -25.05 22.04 24.24
CA CYS A 207 -26.47 21.70 24.27
C CYS A 207 -26.96 21.52 25.71
N LEU A 208 -26.27 20.73 26.53
CA LEU A 208 -26.62 20.50 27.93
C LEU A 208 -26.62 21.80 28.74
N LYS A 209 -25.60 22.66 28.57
CA LYS A 209 -25.54 23.96 29.25
C LYS A 209 -26.73 24.83 28.90
N LYS A 210 -27.09 24.89 27.62
CA LYS A 210 -28.24 25.65 27.12
C LYS A 210 -29.57 25.09 27.64
N THR A 211 -29.69 23.77 27.75
CA THR A 211 -30.86 23.12 28.37
C THR A 211 -30.95 23.41 29.86
N ILE A 212 -29.83 23.37 30.60
CA ILE A 212 -29.78 23.69 32.04
C ILE A 212 -30.11 25.16 32.29
N GLU A 213 -29.57 26.08 31.49
CA GLU A 213 -29.93 27.51 31.57
C GLU A 213 -31.41 27.73 31.28
N THR A 214 -31.96 27.05 30.27
CA THR A 214 -33.40 27.13 29.96
C THR A 214 -34.24 26.63 31.14
N ILE A 215 -33.88 25.50 31.74
CA ILE A 215 -34.54 24.94 32.93
C ILE A 215 -34.44 25.90 34.12
N ASN A 216 -33.27 26.51 34.35
CA ASN A 216 -33.05 27.43 35.46
C ASN A 216 -33.74 28.79 35.26
N THR A 217 -34.00 29.23 34.02
CA THR A 217 -34.81 30.43 33.74
C THR A 217 -36.31 30.20 33.88
N ILE A 218 -36.76 28.95 33.98
CA ILE A 218 -38.14 28.66 34.37
C ILE A 218 -38.24 29.01 35.87
N THR A 219 -38.63 30.24 36.17
CA THR A 219 -39.14 30.58 37.49
C THR A 219 -40.36 29.71 37.73
N ILE A 220 -40.19 28.68 38.54
CA ILE A 220 -41.27 27.79 38.93
C ILE A 220 -42.21 28.61 39.83
N SER A 221 -43.20 29.26 39.22
CA SER A 221 -44.31 29.84 39.97
C SER A 221 -45.06 28.69 40.65
N GLY A 222 -45.57 28.91 41.86
CA GLY A 222 -46.28 27.87 42.63
C GLY A 222 -47.46 27.24 41.86
N LEU A 223 -47.96 27.92 40.83
CA LEU A 223 -49.00 27.43 39.92
C LEU A 223 -48.52 26.28 39.03
N ASN A 224 -47.26 26.27 38.60
CA ASN A 224 -46.68 25.22 37.76
C ASN A 224 -46.47 23.91 38.53
N ILE A 225 -46.08 24.01 39.82
CA ILE A 225 -45.98 22.84 40.71
C ILE A 225 -47.37 22.24 40.95
N LEU A 226 -48.37 23.09 41.18
CA LEU A 226 -49.75 22.66 41.42
C LEU A 226 -50.37 22.01 40.17
N LEU A 227 -50.06 22.54 38.98
CA LEU A 227 -50.45 21.93 37.70
C LEU A 227 -49.79 20.55 37.50
N LEU A 228 -48.52 20.40 37.88
CA LEU A 228 -47.78 19.14 37.75
C LEU A 228 -48.33 18.07 38.71
N TYR A 229 -48.69 18.45 39.94
CA TYR A 229 -49.38 17.57 40.88
C TYR A 229 -50.78 17.20 40.38
N PHE A 230 -51.52 18.13 39.77
CA PHE A 230 -52.82 17.84 39.19
C PHE A 230 -52.73 16.84 38.01
N ILE A 231 -51.73 17.01 37.13
CA ILE A 231 -51.48 16.08 36.01
C ILE A 231 -51.03 14.70 36.52
N SER A 232 -50.17 14.65 37.55
CA SER A 232 -49.75 13.40 38.18
C SER A 232 -50.94 12.67 38.84
N PHE A 233 -51.79 13.40 39.56
CA PHE A 233 -52.96 12.84 40.24
C PHE A 233 -54.00 12.32 39.25
N THR A 234 -54.26 13.06 38.15
CA THR A 234 -55.17 12.62 37.08
C THR A 234 -54.62 11.40 36.33
N ALA A 235 -53.30 11.31 36.11
CA ALA A 235 -52.67 10.14 35.52
C ALA A 235 -52.80 8.89 36.42
N ILE A 236 -52.63 9.04 37.74
CA ILE A 236 -52.83 7.94 38.70
C ILE A 236 -54.29 7.48 38.72
N ILE A 237 -55.25 8.41 38.73
CA ILE A 237 -56.68 8.06 38.68
C ILE A 237 -57.02 7.32 37.39
N LEU A 238 -56.55 7.80 36.24
CA LEU A 238 -56.77 7.15 34.94
C LEU A 238 -56.14 5.76 34.91
N SER A 239 -54.95 5.57 35.49
CA SER A 239 -54.30 4.26 35.63
C SER A 239 -55.12 3.30 36.50
N ILE A 240 -55.64 3.75 37.64
CA ILE A 240 -56.51 2.95 38.51
C ILE A 240 -57.83 2.57 37.82
N ILE A 241 -58.44 3.50 37.09
CA ILE A 241 -59.67 3.23 36.32
C ILE A 241 -59.38 2.22 35.19
N ALA A 242 -58.24 2.34 34.50
CA ALA A 242 -57.83 1.41 33.46
C ALA A 242 -57.58 0.00 34.01
N MET A 243 -57.03 -0.12 35.24
CA MET A 243 -56.85 -1.41 35.91
C MET A 243 -58.17 -2.04 36.39
N LYS A 244 -59.18 -1.25 36.76
CA LYS A 244 -60.50 -1.74 37.19
C LYS A 244 -61.40 -2.25 36.05
N LYS A 245 -61.09 -1.92 34.80
CA LYS A 245 -61.81 -2.38 33.60
C LYS A 245 -61.25 -3.68 32.99
N LYS A 246 -60.27 -4.29 33.65
CA LYS A 246 -59.70 -5.60 33.31
C LYS A 246 -60.16 -6.63 34.33
#